data_AF-A0A3N4L3S9-F1
#
_entry.id   AF-A0A3N4L3S9-F1
#
_cell.length_a   1.000
_cell.length_b   1.000
_cell.length_c   1.000
_cell.angle_alpha   90.00
_cell.angle_beta   90.00
_cell.angle_gamma   90.00
#
_symmetry.space_group_name_H-M   'P 1'
#
loop_
_entity.id
_entity.type
_entity.pdbx_description
1 polymer ?
#
loop_
_entity_poly.entity_id
_entity_poly.type
_entity_poly.pdbx_seq_one_letter_code
_entity_poly.pdbx_strand_id
1 'polypeptide(L)'
;MSTDFSQSNHRSNRQDRNLYHRHEASKPEINRQNKDVIDLALRVFSWLLEAIRVLTVKEIKIAVSVQPSRYELDELDLPNRPTLLEVCSGLVTIDEETDTVRFAHYTVQEYLVEKPTAINTGSKIGIICGTYLCFDKLAKGCPPPTDYTPALFRRRVRR
;
A
#
# COMPACT_ATOMS: atom_id res chain seq x y z
N MET A 1 66.62 30.57 -29.95
CA MET A 1 65.51 29.70 -30.41
C MET A 1 65.03 28.95 -29.17
N SER A 2 64.10 29.54 -28.42
CA SER A 2 62.64 29.26 -28.46
C SER A 2 62.30 28.09 -27.51
N THR A 3 61.87 28.37 -26.27
CA THR A 3 60.46 28.29 -25.76
C THR A 3 59.91 26.86 -25.80
N ASP A 4 59.23 26.27 -24.80
CA ASP A 4 58.45 26.86 -23.72
C ASP A 4 58.00 25.78 -22.71
N PHE A 5 57.59 26.26 -21.53
CA PHE A 5 56.46 25.79 -20.72
C PHE A 5 56.16 24.28 -20.56
N SER A 6 56.24 23.80 -19.31
CA SER A 6 55.14 23.05 -18.67
C SER A 6 55.30 23.06 -17.15
N GLN A 7 54.86 24.17 -16.55
CA GLN A 7 54.55 24.24 -15.13
C GLN A 7 53.27 23.45 -14.83
N SER A 8 53.30 22.76 -13.70
CA SER A 8 52.19 22.57 -12.76
C SER A 8 50.94 21.84 -13.24
N ASN A 9 50.74 20.61 -12.76
CA ASN A 9 49.40 20.09 -12.51
C ASN A 9 49.31 19.43 -11.12
N HIS A 10 49.39 20.27 -10.09
CA HIS A 10 49.19 19.89 -8.69
C HIS A 10 47.97 20.63 -8.14
N ARG A 11 46.79 20.46 -8.74
CA ARG A 11 45.55 21.08 -8.23
C ARG A 11 44.21 20.42 -8.61
N SER A 12 44.16 19.12 -8.86
CA SER A 12 42.89 18.42 -9.18
C SER A 12 42.55 17.27 -8.21
N ASN A 13 42.67 17.46 -6.89
CA ASN A 13 42.25 16.42 -5.95
C ASN A 13 41.59 16.95 -4.66
N ARG A 14 40.82 18.04 -4.76
CA ARG A 14 39.97 18.52 -3.65
C ARG A 14 38.50 18.70 -4.02
N GLN A 15 38.17 18.90 -5.29
CA GLN A 15 36.77 19.11 -5.71
C GLN A 15 35.99 17.81 -6.00
N ASP A 16 36.64 16.69 -6.37
CA ASP A 16 35.93 15.44 -6.68
C ASP A 16 35.44 14.66 -5.44
N ARG A 17 36.06 14.84 -4.27
CA ARG A 17 35.59 14.21 -3.02
C ARG A 17 34.30 14.82 -2.48
N ASN A 18 34.00 16.06 -2.85
CA ASN A 18 32.80 16.77 -2.40
C ASN A 18 31.55 16.48 -3.26
N LEU A 19 31.71 15.89 -4.45
CA LEU A 19 30.56 15.38 -5.22
C LEU A 19 30.07 14.04 -4.66
N TYR A 20 30.98 13.09 -4.38
CA TYR A 20 30.59 11.75 -3.90
C TYR A 20 29.87 11.76 -2.55
N HIS A 21 30.21 12.68 -1.64
CA HIS A 21 29.58 12.76 -0.31
C HIS A 21 28.13 13.27 -0.35
N ARG A 22 27.72 13.98 -1.42
CA ARG A 22 26.33 14.46 -1.57
C ARG A 22 25.40 13.38 -2.13
N HIS A 23 25.91 12.51 -3.00
CA HIS A 23 25.13 11.41 -3.59
C HIS A 23 24.77 10.31 -2.57
N GLU A 24 25.60 10.10 -1.55
CA GLU A 24 25.35 9.12 -0.50
C GLU A 24 24.11 9.44 0.34
N ALA A 25 23.78 10.73 0.53
CA ALA A 25 22.57 11.14 1.26
C ALA A 25 21.29 11.01 0.42
N SER A 26 21.40 11.06 -0.91
CA SER A 26 20.25 10.88 -1.82
C SER A 26 19.85 9.42 -2.00
N LYS A 27 20.80 8.49 -1.98
CA LYS A 27 20.55 7.04 -2.11
C LYS A 27 19.53 6.48 -1.10
N PRO A 28 19.64 6.73 0.23
CA PRO A 28 18.70 6.18 1.20
C PRO A 28 17.29 6.75 1.02
N GLU A 29 17.14 8.02 0.66
CA GLU A 29 15.83 8.63 0.42
C GLU A 29 15.15 8.06 -0.83
N ILE A 30 15.89 7.98 -1.95
CA ILE A 30 15.39 7.36 -3.20
C ILE A 30 15.05 5.89 -2.98
N ASN A 31 15.88 5.16 -2.23
CA ASN A 31 15.62 3.75 -1.91
C ASN A 31 14.41 3.59 -0.99
N ARG A 32 14.17 4.52 -0.04
CA ARG A 32 12.99 4.48 0.83
C ARG A 32 11.72 4.74 0.04
N GLN A 33 11.70 5.79 -0.78
CA GLN A 33 10.56 6.10 -1.66
C GLN A 33 10.22 4.92 -2.57
N ASN A 34 11.24 4.26 -3.14
CA ASN A 34 11.02 3.05 -3.94
C ASN A 34 10.40 1.91 -3.13
N LYS A 35 10.86 1.69 -1.89
CA LYS A 35 10.29 0.65 -1.03
C LYS A 35 8.85 0.93 -0.66
N ASP A 36 8.49 2.18 -0.36
CA ASP A 36 7.13 2.55 0.01
C ASP A 36 6.17 2.39 -1.18
N VAL A 37 6.62 2.75 -2.39
CA VAL A 37 5.88 2.53 -3.65
C VAL A 37 5.69 1.04 -3.93
N ILE A 38 6.74 0.24 -3.79
CA ILE A 38 6.68 -1.22 -3.99
C ILE A 38 5.76 -1.86 -2.96
N ASP A 39 5.87 -1.48 -1.68
CA ASP A 39 5.02 -2.01 -0.62
C ASP A 39 3.55 -1.68 -0.85
N LEU A 40 3.23 -0.45 -1.28
CA LEU A 40 1.87 -0.06 -1.63
C LEU A 40 1.33 -0.88 -2.80
N ALA A 41 2.10 -1.05 -3.88
CA ALA A 41 1.69 -1.87 -5.02
C ALA A 41 1.44 -3.33 -4.62
N LEU A 42 2.33 -3.91 -3.80
CA LEU A 42 2.17 -5.27 -3.30
C LEU A 42 0.93 -5.43 -2.42
N ARG A 43 0.61 -4.44 -1.57
CA ARG A 43 -0.63 -4.45 -0.78
C ARG A 43 -1.86 -4.44 -1.68
N VAL A 44 -1.88 -3.59 -2.72
CA VAL A 44 -2.98 -3.57 -3.69
C VAL A 44 -3.14 -4.95 -4.33
N PHE A 45 -2.05 -5.57 -4.78
CA PHE A 45 -2.10 -6.90 -5.39
C PHE A 45 -2.58 -7.97 -4.42
N SER A 46 -2.13 -7.96 -3.16
CA SER A 46 -2.64 -8.86 -2.12
C SER A 46 -4.15 -8.78 -1.98
N TRP A 47 -4.70 -7.56 -1.92
CA TRP A 47 -6.14 -7.35 -1.78
C TRP A 47 -6.92 -7.83 -3.01
N LEU A 48 -6.40 -7.59 -4.22
CA LEU A 48 -7.06 -8.05 -5.45
C LEU A 48 -7.01 -9.57 -5.63
N LEU A 49 -6.01 -10.25 -5.07
CA LEU A 49 -5.87 -11.71 -5.16
C LEU A 49 -6.71 -12.46 -4.13
N GLU A 50 -6.77 -11.97 -2.90
CA GLU A 50 -7.43 -12.66 -1.78
C GLU A 50 -8.91 -12.27 -1.61
N ALA A 51 -9.35 -11.16 -2.21
CA ALA A 51 -10.73 -10.75 -2.09
C ALA A 51 -11.66 -11.71 -2.84
N ILE A 52 -12.66 -12.24 -2.12
CA ILE A 52 -13.69 -13.12 -2.67
C ILE A 52 -14.53 -12.41 -3.74
N ARG A 53 -14.70 -11.09 -3.59
CA ARG A 53 -15.42 -10.24 -4.53
C ARG A 53 -14.53 -9.10 -5.00
N VAL A 54 -14.93 -8.51 -6.11
CA VAL A 54 -14.30 -7.30 -6.64
C VAL A 54 -14.46 -6.16 -5.64
N LEU A 55 -13.37 -5.42 -5.45
CA LEU A 55 -13.31 -4.29 -4.52
C LEU A 55 -13.49 -2.97 -5.27
N THR A 56 -14.17 -2.03 -4.63
CA THR A 56 -14.28 -0.65 -5.12
C THR A 56 -13.00 0.13 -4.86
N VAL A 57 -12.80 1.24 -5.58
CA VAL A 57 -11.66 2.14 -5.35
C VAL A 57 -11.62 2.61 -3.90
N LYS A 58 -12.78 2.97 -3.34
CA LYS A 58 -12.91 3.39 -1.94
C LYS A 58 -12.47 2.30 -0.96
N GLU A 59 -12.88 1.05 -1.21
CA GLU A 59 -12.50 -0.08 -0.37
C GLU A 59 -11.01 -0.35 -0.43
N ILE A 60 -10.42 -0.39 -1.63
CA ILE A 60 -8.96 -0.56 -1.80
C ILE A 60 -8.19 0.53 -1.07
N LYS A 61 -8.59 1.80 -1.22
CA LYS A 61 -7.95 2.93 -0.54
C LYS A 61 -7.91 2.73 0.97
N ILE A 62 -9.04 2.37 1.56
CA ILE A 62 -9.11 2.09 3.00
C ILE A 62 -8.21 0.90 3.35
N ALA A 63 -8.34 -0.19 2.61
CA ALA A 63 -7.71 -1.47 2.88
C ALA A 63 -6.17 -1.42 2.85
N VAL A 64 -5.58 -0.58 1.98
CA VAL A 64 -4.12 -0.40 1.91
C VAL A 64 -3.57 0.59 2.94
N SER A 65 -4.42 1.51 3.43
CA SER A 65 -4.06 2.55 4.41
C SER A 65 -4.19 2.11 5.87
N VAL A 66 -4.98 1.07 6.16
CA VAL A 66 -5.09 0.55 7.53
C VAL A 66 -3.76 -0.07 7.96
N GLN A 67 -3.27 0.39 9.11
CA GLN A 67 -2.05 -0.13 9.74
C GLN A 67 -2.41 -0.87 11.03
N PRO A 68 -1.82 -2.05 11.29
CA PRO A 68 -2.02 -2.75 12.54
C PRO A 68 -1.71 -1.84 13.74
N SER A 69 -2.53 -1.93 14.79
CA SER A 69 -2.41 -1.11 16.02
C SER A 69 -2.74 0.38 15.87
N ARG A 70 -3.25 0.82 14.71
CA ARG A 70 -3.83 2.15 14.51
C ARG A 70 -5.32 2.03 14.25
N TYR A 71 -6.15 2.58 15.13
CA TYR A 71 -7.61 2.40 15.14
C TYR A 71 -8.39 3.59 14.55
N GLU A 72 -7.70 4.44 13.78
CA GLU A 72 -8.27 5.60 13.11
C GLU A 72 -7.67 5.73 11.70
N LEU A 73 -8.51 6.14 10.74
CA LEU A 73 -8.13 6.42 9.36
C LEU A 73 -8.07 7.93 9.20
N ASP A 74 -6.91 8.43 8.79
CA ASP A 74 -6.76 9.79 8.31
C ASP A 74 -7.02 9.81 6.79
N GLU A 75 -7.77 10.80 6.32
CA GLU A 75 -8.00 11.00 4.88
C GLU A 75 -6.69 11.31 4.15
N LEU A 76 -5.70 11.89 4.85
CA LEU A 76 -4.36 12.15 4.32
C LEU A 76 -3.55 10.87 4.06
N ASP A 77 -3.88 9.76 4.72
CA ASP A 77 -3.22 8.47 4.50
C ASP A 77 -3.83 7.69 3.34
N LEU A 78 -4.96 8.14 2.77
CA LEU A 78 -5.63 7.46 1.67
C LEU A 78 -4.95 7.81 0.35
N PRO A 79 -4.39 6.83 -0.39
CA PRO A 79 -3.85 7.11 -1.71
C PRO A 79 -4.97 7.61 -2.64
N ASN A 80 -4.66 8.59 -3.47
CA ASN A 80 -5.61 9.05 -4.47
C ASN A 80 -5.70 8.03 -5.63
N ARG A 81 -6.73 8.17 -6.47
CA ARG A 81 -6.95 7.29 -7.63
C ARG A 81 -5.75 7.22 -8.58
N PRO A 82 -5.14 8.35 -9.02
CA PRO A 82 -3.99 8.26 -9.93
C PRO A 82 -2.76 7.62 -9.29
N THR A 83 -2.50 7.86 -7.99
CA THR A 83 -1.40 7.21 -7.27
C THR A 83 -1.57 5.69 -7.27
N LEU A 84 -2.78 5.17 -7.04
CA LEU A 84 -3.03 3.72 -7.11
C LEU A 84 -2.69 3.12 -8.49
N LEU A 85 -3.02 3.83 -9.57
CA LEU A 85 -2.70 3.38 -10.94
C LEU A 85 -1.20 3.49 -11.25
N GLU A 86 -0.57 4.57 -10.80
CA GLU A 86 0.85 4.86 -11.02
C GLU A 86 1.75 3.84 -10.31
N VAL A 87 1.52 3.60 -9.01
CA VAL A 87 2.33 2.63 -8.25
C VAL A 87 2.17 1.21 -8.77
N CYS A 88 1.00 0.86 -9.31
CA CYS A 88 0.76 -0.43 -9.93
C CYS A 88 1.26 -0.53 -11.37
N SER A 89 1.91 0.51 -11.93
CA SER A 89 2.50 0.51 -13.28
C SER A 89 1.52 0.07 -14.39
N GLY A 90 0.22 0.37 -14.22
CA GLY A 90 -0.82 -0.04 -15.17
C GLY A 90 -1.16 -1.55 -15.17
N LEU A 91 -0.64 -2.34 -14.21
CA LEU A 91 -1.04 -3.73 -14.00
C LEU A 91 -2.46 -3.84 -13.43
N VAL A 92 -3.02 -2.72 -12.98
CA VAL A 92 -4.35 -2.58 -12.42
C VAL A 92 -5.10 -1.51 -13.21
N THR A 93 -6.38 -1.75 -13.41
CA THR A 93 -7.32 -0.85 -14.06
C THR A 93 -8.49 -0.56 -13.13
N ILE A 94 -9.14 0.58 -13.37
CA ILE A 94 -10.35 0.99 -12.67
C ILE A 94 -11.45 1.09 -13.69
N ASP A 95 -12.51 0.32 -13.48
CA ASP A 95 -13.75 0.41 -14.24
C ASP A 95 -14.49 1.68 -13.81
N GLU A 96 -14.72 2.60 -14.76
CA GLU A 96 -15.35 3.89 -14.48
C GLU A 96 -16.86 3.78 -14.24
N GLU A 97 -17.50 2.74 -14.75
CA GLU A 97 -18.94 2.54 -14.58
C GLU A 97 -19.25 1.98 -13.19
N THR A 98 -18.39 1.09 -12.70
CA THR A 98 -18.61 0.37 -11.43
C THR A 98 -17.75 0.86 -10.26
N ASP A 99 -16.80 1.77 -10.51
CA ASP A 99 -15.76 2.21 -9.56
C ASP A 99 -15.00 1.03 -8.94
N THR A 100 -14.80 -0.04 -9.71
CA THR A 100 -14.13 -1.27 -9.26
C THR A 100 -12.70 -1.38 -9.74
N VAL A 101 -11.84 -1.94 -8.89
CA VAL A 101 -10.42 -2.14 -9.15
C VAL A 101 -10.18 -3.59 -9.58
N ARG A 102 -9.47 -3.79 -10.69
CA ARG A 102 -9.18 -5.12 -11.25
C ARG A 102 -7.78 -5.16 -11.85
N PHE A 103 -7.21 -6.35 -12.00
CA PHE A 103 -6.02 -6.50 -12.83
C PHE A 103 -6.32 -6.13 -14.28
N ALA A 104 -5.35 -5.49 -14.95
CA ALA A 104 -5.46 -5.05 -16.34
C ALA A 104 -5.64 -6.24 -17.31
N HIS A 105 -5.09 -7.40 -16.94
CA HIS A 105 -5.22 -8.62 -17.71
C HIS A 105 -5.19 -9.85 -16.80
N TYR A 106 -5.90 -10.92 -17.18
CA TYR A 106 -5.99 -12.15 -16.38
C TYR A 106 -4.62 -12.82 -16.17
N THR A 107 -3.70 -12.70 -17.12
CA THR A 107 -2.34 -13.27 -17.03
C THR A 107 -1.50 -12.62 -15.93
N VAL A 108 -1.77 -11.35 -15.58
CA VAL A 108 -1.13 -10.69 -14.43
C VAL A 108 -1.56 -11.39 -13.15
N GLN A 109 -2.85 -11.66 -13.02
CA GLN A 109 -3.39 -12.39 -11.87
C GLN A 109 -2.78 -13.80 -11.77
N GLU A 110 -2.76 -14.56 -12.87
CA GLU A 110 -2.16 -15.91 -12.91
C GLU A 110 -0.69 -15.91 -12.49
N TYR A 111 0.11 -14.98 -13.04
CA TYR A 111 1.52 -14.84 -12.70
C TYR A 111 1.75 -14.55 -11.22
N LEU A 112 0.90 -13.71 -10.62
CA LEU A 112 1.01 -13.35 -9.21
C LEU A 112 0.57 -14.50 -8.29
N VAL A 113 -0.44 -15.29 -8.70
CA VAL A 113 -0.86 -16.51 -8.00
C VAL A 113 0.24 -17.57 -8.00
N GLU A 114 0.98 -17.71 -9.11
CA GLU A 114 2.09 -18.66 -9.23
C GLU A 114 3.30 -18.28 -8.36
N LYS A 115 3.43 -17.00 -7.99
CA LYS A 115 4.55 -16.46 -7.20
C LYS A 115 4.13 -15.85 -5.85
N PRO A 116 3.56 -16.65 -4.93
CA PRO A 116 3.05 -16.17 -3.66
C PRO A 116 4.15 -15.68 -2.70
N THR A 117 5.42 -16.05 -2.91
CA THR A 117 6.53 -15.56 -2.06
C THR A 117 6.74 -14.05 -2.15
N ALA A 118 6.32 -13.42 -3.26
CA ALA A 118 6.38 -11.98 -3.43
C ALA A 118 5.21 -11.24 -2.76
N ILE A 119 4.10 -11.93 -2.48
CA ILE A 119 2.84 -11.34 -2.04
C ILE A 119 2.42 -12.03 -0.75
N ASN A 120 2.60 -11.36 0.38
CA ASN A 120 2.25 -11.93 1.69
C ASN A 120 0.75 -11.75 1.92
N THR A 121 -0.04 -12.72 1.46
CA THR A 121 -1.45 -12.52 1.15
C THR A 121 -2.42 -12.80 2.31
N GLY A 122 -2.37 -13.96 2.98
CA GLY A 122 -3.45 -14.37 3.90
C GLY A 122 -3.45 -13.72 5.30
N SER A 123 -2.38 -13.93 6.08
CA SER A 123 -2.37 -13.59 7.52
C SER A 123 -2.43 -12.08 7.79
N LYS A 124 -1.89 -11.26 6.90
CA LYS A 124 -1.86 -9.79 7.06
C LYS A 124 -3.23 -9.17 6.81
N ILE A 125 -3.97 -9.66 5.82
CA ILE A 125 -5.31 -9.16 5.49
C ILE A 125 -6.26 -9.38 6.68
N GLY A 126 -6.20 -10.55 7.32
CA GLY A 126 -7.00 -10.84 8.52
C GLY A 126 -6.76 -9.85 9.67
N ILE A 127 -5.48 -9.52 9.93
CA ILE A 127 -5.11 -8.51 10.94
C ILE A 127 -5.64 -7.13 10.56
N ILE A 128 -5.52 -6.74 9.29
CA ILE A 128 -6.02 -5.46 8.80
C ILE A 128 -7.55 -5.37 8.93
N CYS A 129 -8.28 -6.41 8.52
CA CYS A 129 -9.73 -6.49 8.69
C CYS A 129 -10.12 -6.36 10.18
N GLY A 130 -9.46 -7.10 11.06
CA GLY A 130 -9.68 -7.02 12.51
C GLY A 130 -9.41 -5.61 13.05
N THR A 131 -8.31 -5.00 12.61
CA THR A 131 -7.95 -3.62 12.99
C THR A 131 -9.04 -2.65 12.52
N TYR A 132 -9.50 -2.74 11.27
CA TYR A 132 -10.56 -1.89 10.73
C TYR A 132 -11.88 -2.03 11.51
N LEU A 133 -12.25 -3.24 11.92
CA LEU A 133 -13.46 -3.48 12.73
C LEU A 133 -13.36 -2.86 14.13
N CYS A 134 -12.15 -2.71 14.67
CA CYS A 134 -11.90 -2.06 15.96
C CYS A 134 -11.95 -0.53 15.89
N PHE A 135 -12.21 0.08 14.74
CA PHE A 135 -12.30 1.53 14.63
C PHE A 135 -13.51 2.05 15.40
N ASP A 136 -13.36 3.13 16.15
CA ASP A 136 -14.40 3.70 17.00
C ASP A 136 -15.73 3.98 16.28
N LYS A 137 -15.68 4.26 14.97
CA LYS A 137 -16.87 4.47 14.12
C LYS A 137 -17.71 3.19 13.91
N LEU A 138 -17.09 2.02 14.02
CA LEU A 138 -17.73 0.70 13.91
C LEU A 138 -17.87 0.01 15.28
N ALA A 139 -16.94 0.25 16.20
CA ALA A 139 -16.93 -0.30 17.55
C ALA A 139 -18.00 0.32 18.47
N LYS A 140 -18.40 1.57 18.21
CA LYS A 140 -19.66 2.13 18.72
C LYS A 140 -20.81 1.46 17.97
N GLY A 141 -21.09 0.22 18.35
CA GLY A 141 -22.08 -0.63 17.72
C GLY A 141 -23.39 0.09 17.45
N CYS A 142 -24.07 -0.34 16.39
CA CYS A 142 -25.43 0.03 16.05
C CYS A 142 -26.25 0.25 17.34
N PRO A 143 -26.93 1.41 17.53
CA PRO A 143 -27.86 1.51 18.63
C PRO A 143 -28.83 0.33 18.51
N PRO A 144 -29.13 -0.39 19.60
CA PRO A 144 -30.11 -1.47 19.53
C PRO A 144 -31.37 -0.92 18.86
N PRO A 145 -31.97 -1.63 17.90
CA PRO A 145 -33.25 -1.24 17.33
C PRO A 145 -34.19 -0.91 18.49
N THR A 146 -34.76 0.29 18.50
CA THR A 146 -35.58 0.81 19.61
C THR A 146 -36.86 0.03 19.89
N ASP A 147 -37.09 -1.10 19.20
CA ASP A 147 -38.22 -2.02 19.36
C ASP A 147 -37.82 -3.41 19.91
N TYR A 148 -36.78 -3.50 20.75
CA TYR A 148 -36.51 -4.73 21.50
C TYR A 148 -37.48 -4.91 22.68
N THR A 149 -38.63 -5.54 22.42
CA THR A 149 -39.42 -6.18 23.50
C THR A 149 -38.69 -7.44 23.99
N PRO A 150 -38.48 -7.64 25.31
CA PRO A 150 -37.63 -8.71 25.86
C PRO A 150 -38.27 -10.12 25.87
N ALA A 151 -39.20 -10.43 24.96
CA ALA A 151 -40.02 -11.65 25.07
C ALA A 151 -39.49 -12.91 24.35
N LEU A 152 -38.42 -12.84 23.55
CA LEU A 152 -38.05 -13.97 22.67
C LEU A 152 -36.71 -14.66 22.96
N PHE A 153 -36.08 -14.42 24.11
CA PHE A 153 -34.93 -15.24 24.53
C PHE A 153 -35.35 -16.39 25.46
N ARG A 154 -36.17 -17.31 24.95
CA ARG A 154 -36.28 -18.66 25.54
C ARG A 154 -35.85 -19.73 24.55
N ARG A 155 -34.80 -20.43 24.99
CA ARG A 155 -34.27 -21.73 24.56
C ARG A 155 -33.40 -21.73 23.30
N ARG A 156 -32.09 -21.88 23.52
CA ARG A 156 -31.43 -23.16 23.24
C ARG A 156 -30.11 -23.32 24.00
N VAL A 157 -30.17 -23.94 25.18
CA VAL A 157 -29.05 -24.73 25.75
C VAL A 157 -29.65 -26.05 26.22
N ARG A 158 -28.91 -27.14 25.96
CA ARG A 158 -29.19 -28.58 26.10
C ARG A 158 -29.58 -29.28 24.79
N ARG A 159 -28.60 -29.83 24.09
CA ARG A 159 -28.06 -31.18 24.37
C ARG A 159 -26.59 -31.23 24.04
#